data_AF-A0A530AHG4-F1
#
_entry.id   AF-A0A530AHG4-F1
#
_cell.length_a   1.000
_cell.length_b   1.000
_cell.length_c   1.000
_cell.angle_alpha   90.00
_cell.angle_beta   90.00
_cell.angle_gamma   90.00
#
_symmetry.space_group_name_H-M   'P 1'
#
loop_
_entity.id
_entity.type
_entity.pdbx_description
1 polymer ?
#
loop_
_entity_poly.entity_id
_entity_poly.type
_entity_poly.pdbx_seq_one_letter_code
_entity_poly.pdbx_strand_id
1 'polypeptide(L)' 'AEAVRSGAGIGILHTFVAHSMPELVPVDIVAPIRRAYWLVYHESVRPLRRVQLVANFITKAVEREKGLFV' A
#
# COMPACT_ATOMS: atom_id res chain seq x y z
N ALA A 1 5.65 -9.64 5.35
CA ALA A 1 5.54 -10.54 4.19
C ALA A 1 6.62 -11.61 4.19
N GLU A 2 7.89 -11.28 4.50
CA GLU A 2 9.00 -12.25 4.42
C GLU A 2 8.78 -13.55 5.22
N ALA A 3 8.23 -13.51 6.43
CA ALA A 3 7.93 -14.74 7.18
C ALA A 3 6.97 -15.68 6.42
N VAL A 4 5.92 -15.12 5.80
CA VAL A 4 4.95 -15.87 4.97
C VAL A 4 5.65 -16.40 3.72
N ARG A 5 6.43 -15.55 3.06
CA ARG A 5 7.20 -15.89 1.85
C ARG A 5 8.21 -17.02 2.10
N SER A 6 8.83 -17.05 3.26
CA SER A 6 9.76 -18.12 3.69
C SER A 6 9.08 -19.37 4.25
N GLY A 7 7.74 -19.47 4.16
CA GLY A 7 7.01 -20.67 4.54
C GLY A 7 6.69 -20.82 6.03
N ALA A 8 6.78 -19.75 6.83
CA ALA A 8 6.45 -19.80 8.25
C ALA A 8 4.93 -19.93 8.54
N GLY A 9 4.08 -19.87 7.51
CA GLY A 9 2.63 -20.03 7.62
C GLY A 9 1.86 -19.03 6.76
N ILE A 10 0.57 -18.85 7.09
CA ILE A 10 -0.36 -17.90 6.44
C ILE A 10 -0.32 -16.57 7.18
N GLY A 11 -0.44 -15.45 6.46
CA GLY A 11 -0.53 -14.13 7.08
C GLY A 11 -1.41 -13.16 6.31
N ILE A 12 -1.96 -12.16 7.01
CA ILE A 12 -2.68 -11.04 6.41
C ILE A 12 -1.63 -10.04 5.93
N LEU A 13 -1.54 -9.84 4.62
CA LEU A 13 -0.58 -8.96 3.99
C LEU A 13 -1.30 -7.84 3.25
N HIS A 14 -0.63 -6.69 3.12
CA HIS A 14 -1.09 -5.67 2.20
C HIS A 14 -0.93 -6.17 0.76
N THR A 15 -1.99 -6.05 -0.02
CA THR A 15 -2.07 -6.48 -1.43
C THR A 15 -0.96 -5.86 -2.29
N PHE A 16 -0.65 -4.58 -2.10
CA PHE A 16 0.44 -3.92 -2.83
C PHE A 16 1.84 -4.45 -2.49
N VAL A 17 2.03 -5.05 -1.31
CA VAL A 17 3.29 -5.72 -0.93
C VAL A 17 3.33 -7.13 -1.50
N ALA A 18 2.22 -7.88 -1.37
CA ALA A 18 2.14 -9.24 -1.85
C ALA A 18 2.21 -9.33 -3.39
N HIS A 19 1.78 -8.28 -4.10
CA HIS A 19 1.81 -8.22 -5.56
C HIS A 19 3.20 -8.45 -6.18
N SER A 20 4.29 -8.10 -5.47
CA SER A 20 5.66 -8.32 -5.94
C SER A 20 6.23 -9.70 -5.60
N MET A 21 5.43 -10.57 -4.97
CA MET A 21 5.83 -11.89 -4.48
C MET A 21 4.98 -12.97 -5.18
N PRO A 22 5.31 -13.35 -6.43
CA PRO A 22 4.50 -14.28 -7.24
C PRO A 22 4.34 -15.68 -6.63
N GLU A 23 5.20 -16.06 -5.70
CA GLU A 23 5.14 -17.29 -4.93
C GLU A 23 4.04 -17.30 -3.85
N LEU A 24 3.48 -16.13 -3.51
CA LEU A 24 2.37 -16.04 -2.57
C LEU A 24 1.04 -16.29 -3.27
N VAL A 25 0.22 -17.14 -2.67
CA VAL A 25 -1.13 -17.45 -3.17
C VAL A 25 -2.20 -16.87 -2.23
N PRO A 26 -3.24 -16.19 -2.74
CA PRO A 26 -4.36 -15.74 -1.93
C PRO A 26 -5.12 -16.92 -1.29
N VAL A 27 -5.52 -16.76 -0.03
CA VAL A 27 -6.35 -17.74 0.68
C VAL A 27 -7.74 -17.14 0.88
N ASP A 28 -8.75 -17.68 0.19
CA ASP A 28 -10.12 -17.18 0.21
C ASP A 28 -10.91 -17.74 1.41
N ILE A 29 -10.51 -17.33 2.62
CA ILE A 29 -11.15 -17.76 3.88
C ILE A 29 -11.77 -16.59 4.65
N VAL A 30 -11.41 -15.35 4.30
CA VAL A 30 -11.92 -14.12 4.92
C VAL A 30 -12.15 -13.06 3.85
N ALA A 31 -13.16 -12.22 4.07
CA ALA A 31 -13.41 -11.08 3.20
C ALA A 31 -12.20 -10.11 3.18
N PRO A 32 -11.93 -9.43 2.04
CA PRO A 32 -10.84 -8.47 1.93
C PRO A 32 -10.97 -7.34 2.95
N ILE A 33 -9.83 -6.98 3.53
CA ILE A 33 -9.77 -5.94 4.54
C ILE A 33 -9.39 -4.61 3.88
N ARG A 34 -10.38 -3.71 3.73
CA ARG A 34 -10.15 -2.38 3.18
C ARG A 34 -9.36 -1.50 4.15
N ARG A 35 -8.39 -0.77 3.61
CA ARG A 35 -7.51 0.16 4.35
C ARG A 35 -7.53 1.54 3.71
N ALA A 36 -7.36 2.57 4.54
CA ALA A 36 -7.07 3.91 4.07
C ALA A 36 -5.56 4.18 4.22
N TYR A 37 -4.94 4.71 3.17
CA TYR A 37 -3.54 5.12 3.17
C TYR A 37 -3.48 6.64 3.13
N TRP A 38 -2.75 7.22 4.08
CA TRP A 38 -2.69 8.67 4.26
C TRP A 38 -1.27 9.17 4.00
N LEU A 39 -1.14 10.18 3.15
CA LEU A 39 0.08 10.96 3.06
C LEU A 39 0.00 12.12 4.06
N VAL A 40 0.87 12.09 5.06
CA VAL A 40 0.85 13.05 6.18
C VAL A 40 2.05 13.98 6.11
N TYR A 41 1.80 15.27 6.31
CA TYR A 41 2.82 16.30 6.51
C TYR A 41 2.28 17.36 7.47
N HIS A 42 3.17 18.09 8.14
CA HIS A 42 2.77 19.12 9.10
C HIS A 42 2.12 20.32 8.39
N GLU A 43 1.09 20.94 8.99
CA GLU A 43 0.34 22.03 8.35
C GLU A 43 1.27 23.20 7.96
N SER A 44 2.30 23.50 8.75
CA SER A 44 3.25 24.58 8.46
C SER A 44 4.01 24.40 7.14
N VAL A 45 4.14 23.16 6.63
CA VAL A 45 4.85 22.89 5.38
C VAL A 45 3.91 22.78 4.17
N ARG A 46 2.59 22.80 4.40
CA ARG A 46 1.57 22.76 3.34
C ARG A 46 1.70 23.88 2.30
N PRO A 47 2.08 25.14 2.63
CA PRO A 47 2.23 26.20 1.63
C PRO A 47 3.47 26.04 0.74
N LEU A 48 4.42 25.18 1.11
CA LEU A 48 5.66 25.03 0.36
C LEU A 48 5.40 24.28 -0.95
N ARG A 49 5.63 24.96 -2.09
CA ARG A 49 5.42 24.39 -3.43
C ARG A 49 6.07 23.02 -3.62
N ARG A 50 7.29 22.82 -3.12
CA ARG A 50 8.00 21.53 -3.21
C ARG A 50 7.25 20.40 -2.50
N VAL A 51 6.60 20.67 -1.37
CA VAL A 51 5.81 19.68 -0.63
C VAL A 51 4.56 19.32 -1.42
N GLN A 52 3.84 20.32 -1.92
CA GLN A 52 2.66 20.11 -2.75
C GLN A 52 2.98 19.31 -4.01
N LEU A 53 4.10 19.60 -4.68
CA LEU A 53 4.53 18.90 -5.89
C LEU A 53 4.76 17.40 -5.63
N VAL A 54 5.53 17.07 -4.60
CA VAL A 54 5.82 15.67 -4.24
C VAL A 54 4.55 14.98 -3.75
N ALA A 55 3.75 15.64 -2.91
CA ALA A 55 2.51 15.07 -2.41
C ALA A 55 1.53 14.73 -3.54
N ASN A 56 1.33 15.68 -4.48
CA ASN A 56 0.49 15.45 -5.65
C ASN A 56 1.04 14.33 -6.54
N PHE A 57 2.36 14.24 -6.70
CA PHE A 57 2.97 13.16 -7.47
C PHE A 57 2.69 11.79 -6.83
N ILE A 58 2.92 11.65 -5.52
CA ILE A 58 2.66 10.41 -4.78
C ILE A 58 1.18 10.03 -4.85
N THR A 59 0.27 10.98 -4.56
CA THR A 59 -1.17 10.74 -4.65
C THR A 59 -1.57 10.26 -6.04
N LYS A 60 -1.11 10.93 -7.11
CA LYS A 60 -1.40 10.50 -8.48
C LYS A 60 -0.82 9.13 -8.82
N ALA A 61 0.34 8.77 -8.26
CA ALA A 61 0.93 7.46 -8.48
C ALA A 61 0.09 6.36 -7.82
N VAL A 62 -0.31 6.56 -6.56
CA VAL A 62 -1.17 5.62 -5.82
C VAL A 62 -2.54 5.48 -6.48
N GLU A 63 -3.15 6.60 -6.93
CA GLU A 63 -4.45 6.57 -7.61
C GLU A 63 -4.43 5.78 -8.93
N ARG A 64 -3.34 5.85 -9.71
CA ARG A 64 -3.18 5.03 -10.91
C ARG A 64 -3.13 3.55 -10.58
N GLU A 65 -2.48 3.21 -9.47
CA GLU A 65 -2.27 1.83 -9.01
C GLU A 65 -3.32 1.38 -7.99
N LYS A 66 -4.48 2.05 -7.88
CA LYS A 66 -5.49 1.78 -6.84
C LYS A 66 -5.95 0.32 -6.75
N GLY A 67 -5.87 -0.42 -7.86
CA GLY A 67 -6.19 -1.85 -7.91
C GLY A 67 -5.23 -2.73 -7.10
N LEU A 68 -4.04 -2.22 -6.75
CA LEU A 68 -3.09 -2.90 -5.87
C LEU A 68 -3.39 -2.68 -4.37
N PHE A 69 -4.30 -1.75 -4.01
CA PHE A 69 -4.56 -1.34 -2.63
C PHE A 69 -5.93 -1.82 -2.13
N VAL A 70 -6.28 -3.07 -2.44
CA VAL A 70 -7.56 -3.73 -2.07
C VAL A 70 -7.51 -4.33 -0.67
#